data_AF-A0A924IKB4-F1
#
_entry.id   AF-A0A924IKB4-F1
#
_cell.length_a   1.000
_cell.length_b   1.000
_cell.length_c   1.000
_cell.angle_alpha   90.00
_cell.angle_beta   90.00
_cell.angle_gamma   90.00
#
_symmetry.space_group_name_H-M   'P 1'
#
loop_
_entity.id
_entity.type
_entity.pdbx_description
1 polymer ?
#
loop_
_entity_poly.entity_id
_entity_poly.type
_entity_poly.pdbx_seq_one_letter_code
_entity_poly.pdbx_strand_id
1 'polypeptide(L)'
;MLKLIAPLCCSALVLLTACTATTTGAVVAGPLRSFQTEVAPIFAKSCAGCHSPGGSGASALTLLDASGQVNYDAARAKAGAIARDVASGEMPKSGPKLSAAQIKLIQDWQATGAQNN
;
A
#
# COMPACT_ATOMS: atom_id res chain seq x y z
N MET A 1 12.26 26.64 77.90
CA MET A 1 13.10 26.71 76.69
C MET A 1 12.30 26.10 75.54
N LEU A 2 11.81 26.97 74.67
CA LEU A 2 10.86 26.70 73.58
C LEU A 2 11.58 25.95 72.44
N LYS A 3 11.14 24.73 72.11
CA LYS A 3 11.61 24.01 70.92
C LYS A 3 10.62 24.23 69.77
N LEU A 4 11.13 24.95 68.78
CA LEU A 4 10.49 25.32 67.52
C LEU A 4 10.29 24.11 66.60
N ILE A 5 9.07 24.01 66.07
CA ILE A 5 8.67 23.98 64.65
C ILE A 5 9.27 22.89 63.74
N ALA A 6 8.37 22.07 63.22
CA ALA A 6 8.54 21.08 62.15
C ALA A 6 8.79 21.72 60.76
N PRO A 7 9.48 21.00 59.87
CA PRO A 7 9.08 20.92 58.47
C PRO A 7 9.10 19.45 57.98
N LEU A 8 8.07 18.97 57.28
CA LEU A 8 7.70 19.24 55.89
C LEU A 8 8.15 18.07 55.00
N CYS A 9 7.19 17.53 54.25
CA CYS A 9 7.36 16.74 53.03
C CYS A 9 8.02 15.35 53.13
N CYS A 10 7.29 14.36 53.67
CA CYS A 10 7.41 12.98 53.19
C CYS A 10 6.29 12.69 52.20
N SER A 11 6.60 12.91 50.93
CA SER A 11 6.27 12.04 49.80
C SER A 11 4.89 11.39 49.83
N ALA A 12 3.84 12.17 49.53
CA ALA A 12 2.62 11.60 48.98
C ALA A 12 2.89 11.22 47.52
N LEU A 13 2.94 9.91 47.31
CA LEU A 13 3.03 9.18 46.06
C LEU A 13 2.13 9.79 44.97
N VAL A 14 2.70 10.55 44.04
CA VAL A 14 2.00 10.96 42.83
C VAL A 14 1.91 9.72 41.92
N LEU A 15 0.75 9.06 41.92
CA LEU A 15 0.41 8.08 40.90
C LEU A 15 0.23 8.81 39.56
N LEU A 16 1.33 9.02 38.84
CA LEU A 16 1.29 9.29 37.40
C LEU A 16 0.82 8.00 36.72
N THR A 17 -0.49 7.80 36.66
CA THR A 17 -1.09 6.83 35.76
C THR A 17 -0.88 7.36 34.35
N ALA A 18 0.26 7.02 33.75
CA ALA A 18 0.53 7.31 32.36
C ALA A 18 -0.50 6.53 31.52
N CYS A 19 -1.50 7.25 31.01
CA CYS A 19 -2.33 6.75 29.94
C CYS A 19 -1.46 6.74 28.69
N THR A 20 -0.73 5.64 28.47
CA THR A 20 -0.15 5.36 27.16
C THR A 20 -1.31 5.08 26.23
N ALA A 21 -1.85 6.12 25.60
CA ALA A 21 -2.68 5.97 24.43
C ALA A 21 -1.79 5.34 23.37
N THR A 22 -1.85 4.01 23.28
CA THR A 22 -1.32 3.25 22.15
C THR A 22 -2.04 3.77 20.92
N THR A 23 -1.41 4.71 20.22
CA THR A 23 -1.77 5.06 18.86
C THR A 23 -1.41 3.86 18.01
N THR A 24 -2.31 2.89 17.96
CA THR A 24 -2.34 1.91 16.87
C THR A 24 -2.45 2.75 15.61
N GLY A 25 -1.33 2.91 14.90
CA GLY A 25 -1.28 3.69 13.67
C GLY A 25 -2.30 3.11 12.71
N ALA A 26 -3.44 3.79 12.57
CA ALA A 26 -4.34 3.55 11.47
C ALA A 26 -3.51 3.85 10.21
N VAL A 27 -3.14 2.79 9.49
CA VAL A 27 -2.70 2.94 8.12
C VAL A 27 -3.81 3.72 7.42
N VAL A 28 -3.55 4.97 7.07
CA VAL A 28 -4.45 5.75 6.23
C VAL A 28 -4.48 5.01 4.91
N ALA A 29 -5.50 4.17 4.74
CA ALA A 29 -5.82 3.58 3.45
C ALA A 29 -5.93 4.77 2.48
N GLY A 30 -5.18 4.71 1.38
CA GLY A 30 -5.24 5.73 0.35
C GLY A 30 -6.67 5.91 -0.17
N PRO A 31 -6.93 6.92 -1.01
CA PRO A 31 -8.24 7.06 -1.65
C PRO A 31 -8.58 5.76 -2.40
N LEU A 32 -9.83 5.31 -2.28
CA LEU A 32 -10.32 4.15 -3.04
C LEU A 32 -10.12 4.40 -4.53
N ARG A 33 -9.59 3.40 -5.22
CA ARG A 33 -9.36 3.43 -6.68
C ARG A 33 -10.18 2.37 -7.37
N SER A 34 -10.86 2.75 -8.44
CA SER A 34 -11.60 1.83 -9.29
C SER A 34 -10.64 0.95 -10.06
N PHE A 35 -10.74 -0.37 -9.88
CA PHE A 35 -9.95 -1.27 -10.71
C PHE A 35 -10.29 -1.08 -12.19
N GLN A 36 -11.58 -1.08 -12.54
CA GLN A 36 -12.00 -1.15 -13.93
C GLN A 36 -11.71 0.15 -14.71
N THR A 37 -11.85 1.31 -14.07
CA THR A 37 -11.74 2.60 -14.76
C THR A 37 -10.39 3.30 -14.58
N GLU A 38 -9.66 3.05 -13.49
CA GLU A 38 -8.37 3.71 -13.22
C GLU A 38 -7.17 2.77 -13.40
N VAL A 39 -7.26 1.51 -12.97
CA VAL A 39 -6.09 0.61 -12.87
C VAL A 39 -5.96 -0.33 -14.06
N ALA A 40 -7.03 -1.03 -14.45
CA ALA A 40 -7.04 -1.97 -15.56
C ALA A 40 -6.57 -1.34 -16.88
N PRO A 41 -6.93 -0.09 -17.23
CA PRO A 41 -6.41 0.55 -18.44
C PRO A 41 -4.88 0.74 -18.42
N ILE A 42 -4.27 0.93 -17.24
CA ILE A 42 -2.81 1.01 -17.09
C ILE A 42 -2.20 -0.36 -17.35
N PHE A 43 -2.76 -1.44 -16.78
CA PHE A 43 -2.26 -2.80 -17.00
C PHE A 43 -2.38 -3.24 -18.45
N ALA A 44 -3.52 -2.96 -19.09
CA ALA A 44 -3.71 -3.24 -20.51
C ALA A 44 -2.66 -2.53 -21.38
N LYS A 45 -2.41 -1.24 -21.12
CA LYS A 45 -1.53 -0.42 -21.96
C LYS A 45 -0.04 -0.64 -21.70
N SER A 46 0.35 -0.84 -20.44
CA SER A 46 1.76 -0.77 -20.02
C SER A 46 2.35 -2.12 -19.59
N CYS A 47 1.51 -3.14 -19.38
CA CYS A 47 1.96 -4.42 -18.82
C CYS A 47 1.67 -5.61 -19.76
N ALA A 48 0.49 -5.63 -20.38
CA ALA A 48 0.00 -6.77 -21.16
C ALA A 48 0.91 -7.17 -22.34
N GLY A 49 1.68 -6.24 -22.91
CA GLY A 49 2.62 -6.55 -24.00
C GLY A 49 3.70 -7.58 -23.61
N CYS A 50 4.07 -7.67 -22.33
CA CYS A 50 5.00 -8.69 -21.83
C CYS A 50 4.31 -9.71 -20.91
N HIS A 51 3.28 -9.29 -20.18
CA HIS A 51 2.52 -10.11 -19.23
C HIS A 51 1.23 -10.65 -19.86
N SER A 52 1.33 -11.27 -21.03
CA SER A 52 0.24 -11.95 -21.72
C SER A 52 0.67 -13.39 -22.05
N PRO A 53 -0.25 -14.29 -22.45
CA PRO A 53 0.13 -15.63 -22.87
C PRO A 53 1.23 -15.58 -23.94
N GLY A 54 2.36 -16.26 -23.69
CA GLY A 54 3.53 -16.26 -24.58
C GLY A 54 4.45 -15.04 -24.48
N GLY A 55 4.11 -14.04 -23.67
CA GLY A 55 4.96 -12.88 -23.43
C GLY A 55 6.16 -13.17 -22.51
N SER A 56 7.19 -12.33 -22.58
CA SER A 56 8.44 -12.50 -21.82
C SER A 56 8.28 -12.42 -20.30
N GLY A 57 7.17 -11.85 -19.80
CA GLY A 57 6.80 -11.79 -18.39
C GLY A 57 5.78 -12.84 -17.95
N ALA A 58 5.32 -13.70 -18.86
CA ALA A 58 4.20 -14.64 -18.63
C ALA A 58 4.48 -15.65 -17.50
N SER A 59 5.74 -16.05 -17.32
CA SER A 59 6.16 -17.00 -16.28
C SER A 59 5.99 -16.47 -14.86
N ALA A 60 6.06 -15.16 -14.67
CA ALA A 60 5.85 -14.52 -13.37
C ALA A 60 4.38 -14.12 -13.16
N LEU A 61 3.74 -13.64 -14.21
CA LEU A 61 2.37 -13.15 -14.20
C LEU A 61 1.84 -13.08 -15.64
N THR A 62 0.67 -13.68 -15.87
CA THR A 62 -0.14 -13.46 -17.06
C THR A 62 -1.34 -12.60 -16.66
N LEU A 63 -1.43 -11.39 -17.20
CA LEU A 63 -2.44 -10.38 -16.87
C LEU A 63 -3.67 -10.43 -17.77
N LEU A 64 -3.63 -11.10 -18.92
CA LEU A 64 -4.79 -11.20 -19.79
C LEU A 64 -5.51 -12.53 -19.62
N ASP A 65 -6.83 -12.50 -19.61
CA ASP A 65 -7.67 -13.68 -19.72
C ASP A 65 -7.81 -14.17 -21.17
N ALA A 66 -8.57 -15.24 -21.38
CA ALA A 66 -8.80 -15.81 -22.70
C ALA A 66 -9.55 -14.88 -23.68
N SER A 67 -10.22 -13.84 -23.17
CA SER A 67 -10.88 -12.82 -23.97
C SER A 67 -9.99 -11.60 -24.26
N GLY A 68 -8.74 -11.62 -23.78
CA GLY A 68 -7.79 -10.53 -23.93
C GLY A 68 -8.06 -9.35 -22.98
N GLN A 69 -8.93 -9.51 -21.99
CA GLN A 69 -9.19 -8.49 -20.97
C GLN A 69 -8.23 -8.66 -19.78
N VAL A 70 -8.00 -7.59 -19.03
CA VAL A 70 -7.16 -7.67 -17.82
C VAL A 70 -7.86 -8.53 -16.78
N ASN A 71 -7.22 -9.65 -16.45
CA ASN A 71 -7.66 -10.57 -15.42
C ASN A 71 -7.46 -9.95 -14.03
N TYR A 72 -8.56 -9.52 -13.42
CA TYR A 72 -8.59 -8.93 -12.09
C TYR A 72 -7.97 -9.85 -11.03
N ASP A 73 -8.33 -11.13 -11.00
CA ASP A 73 -7.87 -12.06 -9.94
C ASP A 73 -6.36 -12.27 -10.02
N ALA A 74 -5.81 -12.40 -11.23
CA ALA A 74 -4.37 -12.48 -11.43
C ALA A 74 -3.64 -11.19 -11.00
N ALA A 75 -4.20 -10.03 -11.36
CA ALA A 75 -3.66 -8.74 -10.95
C ALA A 75 -3.70 -8.55 -9.43
N ARG A 76 -4.83 -8.86 -8.79
CA ARG A 76 -5.03 -8.77 -7.33
C ARG A 76 -4.08 -9.69 -6.59
N ALA A 77 -3.91 -10.94 -7.03
CA ALA A 77 -3.01 -11.91 -6.43
C ALA A 77 -1.54 -11.44 -6.41
N LYS A 78 -1.17 -10.51 -7.31
CA LYS A 78 0.17 -9.93 -7.40
C LYS A 78 0.23 -8.44 -7.08
N ALA A 79 -0.84 -7.83 -6.58
CA ALA A 79 -0.94 -6.37 -6.41
C ALA A 79 0.23 -5.76 -5.63
N GLY A 80 0.67 -6.41 -4.54
CA GLY A 80 1.81 -5.96 -3.75
C GLY A 80 3.15 -6.01 -4.49
N ALA A 81 3.39 -7.06 -5.28
CA ALA A 81 4.59 -7.16 -6.10
C ALA A 81 4.55 -6.13 -7.24
N ILE A 82 3.42 -6.01 -7.93
CA ILE A 82 3.22 -5.02 -8.99
C ILE A 82 3.49 -3.61 -8.46
N ALA A 83 2.87 -3.22 -7.35
CA ALA A 83 3.02 -1.88 -6.77
C ALA A 83 4.48 -1.58 -6.38
N ARG A 84 5.22 -2.56 -5.88
CA ARG A 84 6.63 -2.41 -5.52
C ARG A 84 7.52 -2.30 -6.76
N ASP A 85 7.32 -3.16 -7.76
CA ASP A 85 8.18 -3.24 -8.96
C ASP A 85 7.98 -2.04 -9.90
N VAL A 86 6.76 -1.47 -9.96
CA VAL A 86 6.54 -0.21 -10.70
C VAL A 86 7.10 1.00 -9.95
N ALA A 87 7.09 0.98 -8.61
CA ALA A 87 7.63 2.06 -7.79
C ALA A 87 9.17 2.07 -7.77
N SER A 88 9.81 0.91 -7.80
CA SER A 88 11.27 0.77 -7.96
C SER A 88 11.73 1.08 -9.38
N GLY A 89 10.81 1.13 -10.34
CA GLY A 89 11.11 1.28 -11.76
C GLY A 89 11.68 0.01 -12.39
N GLU A 90 11.63 -1.14 -11.72
CA GLU A 90 12.01 -2.44 -12.31
C GLU A 90 11.05 -2.83 -13.44
N MET A 91 9.77 -2.50 -13.30
CA MET A 91 8.75 -2.72 -14.31
C MET A 91 8.16 -1.40 -14.82
N PRO A 92 7.94 -1.27 -16.15
CA PRO A 92 8.26 -2.23 -17.21
C PRO A 92 9.77 -2.32 -17.46
N LYS A 93 10.30 -3.52 -17.75
CA LYS A 93 11.75 -3.74 -17.85
C LYS A 93 12.38 -3.06 -19.07
N SER A 94 11.76 -3.20 -20.24
CA SER A 94 12.25 -2.65 -21.51
C SER A 94 11.27 -1.69 -22.18
N GLY A 95 10.15 -1.38 -21.51
CA GLY A 95 9.13 -0.44 -21.99
C GLY A 95 9.23 0.93 -21.33
N PRO A 96 8.41 1.90 -21.79
CA PRO A 96 8.28 3.19 -21.12
C PRO A 96 7.91 3.01 -19.65
N LYS A 97 8.57 3.76 -18.77
CA LYS A 97 8.23 3.78 -17.34
C LYS A 97 6.87 4.42 -17.13
N LEU A 98 6.16 3.97 -16.10
CA LEU A 98 4.91 4.59 -15.69
C LEU A 98 5.18 6.01 -15.18
N SER A 99 4.22 6.91 -15.37
CA SER A 99 4.26 8.22 -14.73
C SER A 99 4.06 8.08 -13.22
N ALA A 100 4.49 9.09 -12.45
CA ALA A 100 4.26 9.14 -11.01
C ALA A 100 2.76 9.02 -10.66
N ALA A 101 1.87 9.59 -11.48
CA ALA A 101 0.43 9.48 -11.29
C ALA A 101 -0.07 8.04 -11.48
N GLN A 102 0.42 7.33 -12.51
CA GLN A 102 0.05 5.93 -12.75
C GLN A 102 0.56 5.00 -11.63
N ILE A 103 1.80 5.22 -11.17
CA ILE A 103 2.37 4.49 -10.03
C ILE A 103 1.50 4.72 -8.79
N LYS A 104 1.13 5.97 -8.52
CA LYS A 104 0.29 6.30 -7.37
C LYS A 104 -1.09 5.65 -7.43
N LEU A 105 -1.73 5.58 -8.60
CA LEU A 105 -3.01 4.88 -8.77
C LEU A 105 -2.91 3.40 -8.39
N ILE A 106 -1.85 2.72 -8.84
CA ILE A 106 -1.60 1.31 -8.52
C ILE A 106 -1.32 1.12 -7.02
N GLN A 107 -0.53 2.01 -6.41
CA GLN A 107 -0.22 1.97 -4.98
C GLN A 107 -1.46 2.23 -4.11
N ASP A 108 -2.27 3.24 -4.46
CA ASP A 108 -3.53 3.56 -3.76
C ASP A 108 -4.50 2.37 -3.86
N TRP A 109 -4.64 1.77 -5.05
CA TRP A 109 -5.44 0.56 -5.25
C TRP A 109 -4.95 -0.61 -4.41
N GLN A 110 -3.64 -0.87 -4.40
CA GLN A 110 -3.04 -1.93 -3.58
C GLN A 110 -3.25 -1.68 -2.08
N ALA A 111 -3.05 -0.44 -1.61
CA ALA A 111 -3.19 -0.05 -0.21
C ALA A 111 -4.63 -0.16 0.31
N THR A 112 -5.62 -0.07 -0.58
CA THR A 112 -7.05 -0.21 -0.27
C THR A 112 -7.58 -1.64 -0.44
N GLY A 113 -6.68 -2.62 -0.57
CA GLY A 113 -7.02 -4.03 -0.64
C GLY A 113 -7.26 -4.55 -2.06
N ALA A 114 -6.86 -3.79 -3.07
CA ALA A 114 -6.94 -4.15 -4.48
C ALA A 114 -8.37 -4.59 -4.89
N GLN A 115 -9.35 -3.77 -4.56
CA GLN A 115 -10.78 -4.05 -4.76
C GLN A 115 -11.17 -4.03 -6.25
N ASN A 116 -12.27 -4.73 -6.58
CA ASN A 116 -12.95 -4.63 -7.88
C ASN A 116 -14.24 -3.82 -7.67
N ASN A 117 -14.22 -2.54 -8.07
CA ASN A 117 -15.20 -1.52 -7.71
C ASN A 117 -15.43 -0.50 -8.83
#